data_AF-A0A2D6TPH0-F1
#
_entry.id   AF-A0A2D6TPH0-F1
#
_cell.length_a   1.000
_cell.length_b   1.000
_cell.length_c   1.000
_cell.angle_alpha   90.00
_cell.angle_beta   90.00
_cell.angle_gamma   90.00
#
_symmetry.space_group_name_H-M   'P 1'
#
loop_
_entity.id
_entity.type
_entity.pdbx_description
1 polymer ?
#
loop_
_entity_poly.entity_id
_entity_poly.type
_entity_poly.pdbx_seq_one_letter_code
_entity_poly.pdbx_strand_id
1 'polypeptide(L)'
;MYKRGYLQISFAWMFAIIVGIFILFLAIFATTKLIKTEEIALDSKTAKEIRVLLNPLETGFESGKSTSLILPSETRIYNRCNTNEEFGRQIIKISQKSFDKWTETDVDVGFSNKYVFSEDYVEGKKFYIFSKPLDFPFKVSDLIYLTSLDKKYCFLDPPENIKEEITSLKQGNILVNNCSSTNIRVCFNRNCEINVNYNGKYIEKNKSRMYFETDALMYAAIFSEKDIYECQIKRLMQRVGNLGLLYIDKAGLVSQKDCNSNLESELSTLNNLAKNLKTSNNLNSISFLVEDINEKNNLAECRLW
;
A
#
# COMPACT_ATOMS: atom_id res chain seq x y z
N MET A 1 38.68 52.52 -60.56
CA MET A 1 39.13 51.32 -59.83
C MET A 1 38.04 50.95 -58.81
N TYR A 2 37.16 50.02 -59.17
CA TYR A 2 35.91 49.74 -58.43
C TYR A 2 36.17 48.80 -57.24
N LYS A 3 36.01 49.29 -56.00
CA LYS A 3 36.02 48.48 -54.77
C LYS A 3 34.72 47.67 -54.66
N ARG A 4 34.67 46.48 -55.25
CA ARG A 4 33.66 45.45 -54.95
C ARG A 4 34.26 44.48 -53.92
N GLY A 5 34.08 44.77 -52.63
CA GLY A 5 34.73 43.96 -51.58
C GLY A 5 34.05 43.92 -50.22
N TYR A 6 32.80 44.38 -50.09
CA TYR A 6 32.16 44.51 -48.77
C TYR A 6 30.89 43.66 -48.55
N LEU A 7 30.33 43.03 -49.59
CA LEU A 7 29.07 42.26 -49.44
C LEU A 7 29.27 40.75 -49.19
N GLN A 8 30.46 40.18 -49.40
CA GLN A 8 30.68 38.73 -49.19
C GLN A 8 31.00 38.35 -47.73
N ILE A 9 31.61 39.25 -46.95
CA ILE A 9 31.92 38.99 -45.53
C ILE A 9 30.64 38.95 -44.67
N SER A 10 29.58 39.66 -45.09
CA SER A 10 28.31 39.72 -44.36
C SER A 10 27.50 38.40 -44.40
N PHE A 11 27.64 37.59 -45.46
CA PHE A 11 26.82 36.38 -45.62
C PHE A 11 27.36 35.21 -44.78
N ALA A 12 28.68 35.00 -44.77
CA ALA A 12 29.30 33.93 -44.00
C ALA A 12 29.05 34.08 -42.49
N TRP A 13 29.08 35.32 -42.00
CA TRP A 13 28.81 35.61 -40.58
C TRP A 13 27.35 35.35 -40.20
N MET A 14 26.40 35.76 -41.05
CA MET A 14 24.98 35.46 -40.85
C MET A 14 24.69 33.96 -40.89
N PHE A 15 25.28 33.23 -41.84
CA PHE A 15 25.15 31.78 -41.93
C PHE A 15 25.71 31.07 -40.68
N ALA A 16 26.89 31.48 -40.21
CA ALA A 16 27.51 30.92 -39.01
C ALA A 16 26.63 31.10 -37.75
N ILE A 17 25.98 32.27 -37.61
CA ILE A 17 25.04 32.53 -36.51
C ILE A 17 23.84 31.60 -36.59
N ILE A 18 23.24 31.45 -37.78
CA ILE A 18 22.06 30.58 -37.97
C ILE A 18 22.40 29.13 -37.65
N VAL A 19 23.53 28.62 -38.17
CA VAL A 19 23.99 27.25 -37.88
C VAL A 19 24.33 27.09 -36.39
N GLY A 20 24.95 28.08 -35.78
CA GLY A 20 25.24 28.09 -34.34
C GLY A 20 23.98 28.00 -33.48
N ILE A 21 22.95 28.78 -33.81
CA ILE A 21 21.63 28.72 -33.15
C ILE A 21 21.01 27.32 -33.34
N PHE A 22 21.10 26.75 -34.54
CA PHE A 22 20.52 25.44 -34.82
C PHE A 22 21.21 24.31 -34.04
N ILE A 23 22.54 24.33 -33.97
CA ILE A 23 23.33 23.37 -33.17
C ILE A 23 23.00 23.52 -31.68
N LEU A 24 22.92 24.75 -31.18
CA LEU A 24 22.57 25.02 -29.79
C LEU A 24 21.15 24.54 -29.47
N PHE A 25 20.18 24.78 -30.35
CA PHE A 25 18.82 24.27 -30.22
C PHE A 25 18.79 22.74 -30.19
N LEU A 26 19.49 22.07 -31.11
CA LEU A 26 19.56 20.61 -31.13
C LEU A 26 20.23 20.04 -29.88
N ALA A 27 21.28 20.67 -29.37
CA ALA A 27 21.94 20.26 -28.13
C ALA A 27 20.99 20.39 -26.92
N ILE A 28 20.25 21.49 -26.81
CA ILE A 28 19.23 21.68 -25.76
C ILE A 28 18.10 20.64 -25.91
N PHE A 29 17.64 20.39 -27.14
CA PHE A 29 16.60 19.39 -27.38
C PHE A 29 17.07 17.96 -27.05
N ALA A 30 18.29 17.59 -27.44
CA ALA A 30 18.86 16.28 -27.16
C ALA A 30 19.09 16.07 -25.66
N THR A 31 19.66 17.06 -24.97
CA THR A 31 19.89 16.99 -23.52
C THR A 31 18.59 16.91 -22.73
N THR A 32 17.59 17.74 -23.05
CA THR A 32 16.28 17.69 -22.38
C THR A 32 15.55 16.37 -22.59
N LYS A 33 15.67 15.75 -23.77
CA LYS A 33 15.08 14.43 -24.05
C LYS A 33 15.81 13.28 -23.34
N LEU A 34 17.14 13.34 -23.26
CA LEU A 34 17.94 12.36 -22.53
C LEU A 34 17.62 12.38 -21.02
N ILE A 35 17.55 13.58 -20.42
CA ILE A 35 17.22 13.76 -19.00
C ILE A 35 15.87 13.12 -18.67
N LYS A 36 14.82 13.41 -19.46
CA LYS A 36 13.48 12.80 -19.24
C LYS A 36 13.50 11.27 -19.33
N THR A 37 14.30 10.71 -20.23
CA THR A 37 14.39 9.26 -20.41
C THR A 37 15.08 8.60 -19.21
N GLU A 38 16.12 9.24 -18.68
CA GLU A 38 16.84 8.78 -17.50
C GLU A 38 15.97 8.83 -16.24
N GLU A 39 15.19 9.89 -16.05
CA GLU A 39 14.22 10.02 -14.96
C GLU A 39 13.20 8.88 -14.96
N ILE A 40 12.58 8.60 -16.11
CA ILE A 40 11.62 7.49 -16.24
C ILE A 40 12.28 6.13 -15.93
N ALA A 41 13.51 5.92 -16.41
CA ALA A 41 14.25 4.69 -16.16
C ALA A 41 14.57 4.50 -14.66
N LEU A 42 14.94 5.58 -13.98
CA LEU A 42 15.25 5.58 -12.56
C LEU A 42 14.00 5.37 -11.69
N ASP A 43 12.88 6.01 -12.04
CA ASP A 43 11.59 5.80 -11.38
C ASP A 43 11.12 4.34 -11.53
N SER A 44 11.25 3.77 -12.74
CA SER A 44 10.91 2.37 -13.00
C SER A 44 11.80 1.39 -12.23
N LYS A 45 13.11 1.67 -12.15
CA LYS A 45 14.05 0.87 -11.37
C LYS A 45 13.70 0.90 -9.89
N THR A 46 13.43 2.09 -9.35
CA THR A 46 13.03 2.29 -7.96
C THR A 46 11.74 1.52 -7.66
N ALA A 47 10.74 1.58 -8.55
CA ALA A 47 9.48 0.87 -8.36
C ALA A 47 9.65 -0.67 -8.38
N LYS A 48 10.58 -1.18 -9.20
CA LYS A 48 10.98 -2.60 -9.16
C LYS A 48 11.72 -2.95 -7.87
N GLU A 49 12.58 -2.09 -7.37
CA GLU A 49 13.27 -2.30 -6.08
C GLU A 49 12.26 -2.35 -4.93
N ILE A 50 11.29 -1.44 -4.88
CA ILE A 50 10.17 -1.52 -3.91
C ILE A 50 9.46 -2.86 -4.03
N ARG A 51 9.13 -3.31 -5.25
CA ARG A 51 8.51 -4.61 -5.47
C ARG A 51 9.33 -5.76 -4.86
N VAL A 52 10.65 -5.74 -5.03
CA VAL A 52 11.54 -6.77 -4.46
C VAL A 52 11.54 -6.69 -2.93
N LEU A 53 11.57 -5.49 -2.35
CA LEU A 53 11.53 -5.28 -0.90
C LEU A 53 10.21 -5.70 -0.24
N LEU A 54 9.10 -5.62 -0.98
CA LEU A 54 7.80 -6.09 -0.51
C LEU A 54 7.63 -7.61 -0.57
N ASN A 55 8.55 -8.37 -1.19
CA ASN A 55 8.45 -9.83 -1.27
C ASN A 55 8.77 -10.55 0.05
N PRO A 56 9.88 -10.24 0.75
CA PRO A 56 10.17 -10.85 2.05
C PRO A 56 9.12 -10.57 3.13
N LEU A 57 8.36 -9.49 2.99
CA LEU A 57 7.30 -9.11 3.94
C LEU A 57 6.03 -9.99 3.84
N GLU A 58 5.90 -10.78 2.77
CA GLU A 58 4.81 -11.78 2.61
C GLU A 58 5.20 -13.19 3.05
N THR A 59 6.50 -13.50 3.12
CA THR A 59 6.96 -14.86 3.41
C THR A 59 7.29 -15.07 4.88
N GLY A 60 7.18 -14.03 5.71
CA GLY A 60 7.42 -14.09 7.14
C GLY A 60 6.26 -14.75 7.88
N PHE A 61 6.49 -15.93 8.45
CA PHE A 61 5.62 -16.52 9.48
C PHE A 61 5.66 -15.75 10.81
N GLU A 62 6.65 -14.88 11.01
CA GLU A 62 6.79 -14.08 12.22
C GLU A 62 5.97 -12.79 12.11
N SER A 63 5.07 -12.56 13.06
CA SER A 63 4.28 -11.34 13.20
C SER A 63 5.17 -10.11 13.38
N GLY A 64 4.92 -9.03 12.64
CA GLY A 64 5.47 -7.71 12.95
C GLY A 64 6.87 -7.42 12.42
N LYS A 65 7.19 -7.85 11.19
CA LYS A 65 8.47 -7.46 10.56
C LYS A 65 8.40 -6.00 10.10
N SER A 66 9.29 -5.19 10.65
CA SER A 66 9.50 -3.79 10.27
C SER A 66 10.80 -3.68 9.49
N THR A 67 10.77 -2.95 8.37
CA THR A 67 11.94 -2.58 7.58
C THR A 67 11.88 -1.11 7.20
N SER A 68 13.03 -0.52 6.90
CA SER A 68 13.11 0.84 6.39
C SER A 68 13.68 0.85 4.99
N LEU A 69 13.07 1.65 4.12
CA LEU A 69 13.54 1.93 2.77
C LEU A 69 14.12 3.33 2.73
N ILE A 70 15.37 3.47 2.30
CA ILE A 70 16.03 4.76 2.09
C ILE A 70 16.23 4.92 0.58
N LEU A 71 15.66 5.99 0.03
CA LEU A 71 15.77 6.34 -1.38
C LEU A 71 16.82 7.44 -1.58
N PRO A 72 17.52 7.45 -2.73
CA PRO A 72 18.61 8.39 -3.00
C PRO A 72 18.14 9.85 -3.16
N SER A 73 16.87 10.05 -3.50
CA SER A 73 16.23 11.34 -3.77
C SER A 73 14.92 11.47 -2.99
N GLU A 74 14.44 12.70 -2.82
CA GLU A 74 13.08 12.92 -2.31
C GLU A 74 12.08 12.23 -3.23
N THR A 75 11.23 11.37 -2.67
CA THR A 75 10.34 10.52 -3.44
C THR A 75 8.92 10.63 -2.93
N ARG A 76 7.96 10.63 -3.85
CA ARG A 76 6.54 10.42 -3.61
C ARG A 76 6.14 9.04 -4.10
N ILE A 77 5.54 8.26 -3.21
CA ILE A 77 4.98 6.95 -3.53
C ILE A 77 3.47 7.11 -3.49
N TYR A 78 2.83 7.09 -4.65
CA TYR A 78 1.37 7.12 -4.80
C TYR A 78 0.83 5.70 -4.69
N ASN A 79 -0.15 5.53 -3.80
CA ASN A 79 -0.83 4.26 -3.61
C ASN A 79 -2.21 4.32 -4.27
N ARG A 80 -2.45 3.40 -5.21
CA ARG A 80 -3.72 3.27 -5.89
C ARG A 80 -4.20 1.84 -5.84
N CYS A 81 -5.50 1.66 -5.88
CA CYS A 81 -6.13 0.36 -5.85
C CYS A 81 -7.22 0.30 -6.93
N ASN A 82 -7.33 -0.83 -7.60
CA ASN A 82 -8.33 -1.11 -8.62
C ASN A 82 -9.07 -2.39 -8.25
N THR A 83 -10.41 -2.40 -8.34
CA THR A 83 -11.25 -3.59 -8.06
C THR A 83 -11.91 -4.18 -9.30
N ASN A 84 -11.55 -3.72 -10.50
CA ASN A 84 -12.21 -4.13 -11.75
C ASN A 84 -11.74 -5.51 -12.25
N GLU A 85 -10.59 -5.99 -11.78
CA GLU A 85 -10.08 -7.33 -12.04
C GLU A 85 -10.62 -8.33 -10.99
N GLU A 86 -10.52 -9.64 -11.24
CA GLU A 86 -11.10 -10.71 -10.40
C GLU A 86 -10.69 -10.63 -8.91
N PHE A 87 -9.44 -10.25 -8.64
CA PHE A 87 -8.90 -10.01 -7.28
C PHE A 87 -8.53 -8.54 -7.05
N GLY A 88 -8.89 -7.68 -8.00
CA GLY A 88 -8.35 -6.34 -8.14
C GLY A 88 -6.82 -6.30 -8.24
N ARG A 89 -6.28 -5.10 -8.19
CA ARG A 89 -4.85 -4.84 -8.35
C ARG A 89 -4.40 -3.67 -7.48
N GLN A 90 -3.34 -3.88 -6.73
CA GLN A 90 -2.56 -2.83 -6.08
C GLN A 90 -1.73 -2.14 -7.16
N ILE A 91 -1.71 -0.82 -7.20
CA ILE A 91 -0.89 -0.04 -8.13
C ILE A 91 -0.03 0.91 -7.30
N ILE A 92 1.27 0.92 -7.56
CA ILE A 92 2.21 1.86 -6.98
C ILE A 92 2.80 2.68 -8.12
N LYS A 93 2.70 4.00 -8.00
CA LYS A 93 3.34 4.97 -8.89
C LYS A 93 4.35 5.77 -8.07
N ILE A 94 5.55 5.94 -8.60
CA ILE A 94 6.62 6.68 -7.95
C ILE A 94 6.79 8.02 -8.66
N SER A 95 7.23 9.05 -7.96
CA SER A 95 7.71 10.29 -8.56
C SER A 95 8.86 10.78 -7.71
N GLN A 96 9.97 11.17 -8.33
CA GLN A 96 11.14 11.64 -7.61
C GLN A 96 11.40 13.11 -7.87
N LYS A 97 12.07 13.77 -6.94
CA LYS A 97 12.42 15.18 -7.08
C LYS A 97 13.73 15.31 -7.85
N SER A 98 13.66 15.97 -9.00
CA SER A 98 14.77 16.30 -9.90
C SER A 98 14.76 17.80 -10.17
N PHE A 99 15.87 18.51 -9.93
CA PHE A 99 15.98 19.98 -10.07
C PHE A 99 14.80 20.75 -9.44
N ASP A 100 14.47 20.40 -8.19
CA ASP A 100 13.35 20.94 -7.41
C ASP A 100 11.94 20.73 -7.99
N LYS A 101 11.80 19.91 -9.03
CA LYS A 101 10.52 19.55 -9.62
C LYS A 101 10.28 18.05 -9.47
N TRP A 102 9.01 17.68 -9.34
CA TRP A 102 8.61 16.28 -9.31
C TRP A 102 8.61 15.73 -10.72
N THR A 103 9.21 14.56 -10.92
CA THR A 103 9.17 13.85 -12.19
C THR A 103 7.74 13.38 -12.47
N GLU A 104 7.30 13.56 -13.71
CA GLU A 104 6.08 12.92 -14.20
C GLU A 104 6.49 11.58 -14.80
N THR A 105 5.98 10.49 -14.24
CA THR A 105 6.17 9.15 -14.80
C THR A 105 4.83 8.45 -14.91
N ASP A 106 4.57 7.82 -16.05
CA ASP A 106 3.38 7.01 -16.28
C ASP A 106 3.64 5.52 -16.05
N VAL A 107 4.73 5.20 -15.34
CA VAL A 107 5.07 3.82 -15.00
C VAL A 107 4.33 3.40 -13.75
N ASP A 108 3.24 2.67 -13.96
CA ASP A 108 2.47 2.01 -12.90
C ASP A 108 3.03 0.60 -12.63
N VAL A 109 3.40 0.32 -11.38
CA VAL A 109 3.77 -1.04 -10.95
C VAL A 109 2.59 -1.68 -10.23
N GLY A 110 2.00 -2.67 -10.88
CA GLY A 110 0.83 -3.37 -10.36
C GLY A 110 1.15 -4.72 -9.69
N PHE A 111 0.40 -5.06 -8.62
CA PHE A 111 0.51 -6.31 -7.87
C PHE A 111 -0.88 -6.90 -7.61
N SER A 112 -1.04 -8.20 -7.82
CA SER A 112 -2.33 -8.87 -7.57
C SER A 112 -2.44 -9.39 -6.13
N ASN A 113 -1.32 -9.75 -5.51
CA ASN A 113 -1.27 -10.42 -4.20
C ASN A 113 -0.88 -9.53 -3.02
N LYS A 114 -0.49 -8.27 -3.27
CA LYS A 114 -0.08 -7.30 -2.24
C LYS A 114 -1.24 -6.41 -1.84
N TYR A 115 -1.30 -6.07 -0.56
CA TYR A 115 -2.28 -5.16 0.04
C TYR A 115 -1.54 -4.09 0.82
N VAL A 116 -1.34 -2.94 0.17
CA VAL A 116 -0.57 -1.83 0.74
C VAL A 116 -1.54 -0.76 1.25
N PHE A 117 -1.40 -0.43 2.52
CA PHE A 117 -2.15 0.61 3.22
C PHE A 117 -1.23 1.79 3.48
N SER A 118 -1.60 2.93 2.94
CA SER A 118 -0.93 4.21 3.13
C SER A 118 -1.90 5.32 2.82
N GLU A 119 -1.51 6.56 3.11
CA GLU A 119 -2.18 7.72 2.54
C GLU A 119 -2.12 7.72 1.01
N ASP A 120 -2.86 8.63 0.36
CA ASP A 120 -2.91 8.81 -1.09
C ASP A 120 -1.52 8.84 -1.74
N TYR A 121 -0.61 9.56 -1.07
CA TYR A 121 0.81 9.49 -1.34
C TYR A 121 1.62 9.63 -0.06
N VAL A 122 2.79 8.99 -0.06
CA VAL A 122 3.77 9.09 1.00
C VAL A 122 5.02 9.76 0.44
N GLU A 123 5.49 10.82 1.08
CA GLU A 123 6.62 11.64 0.64
C GLU A 123 7.80 11.54 1.61
N GLY A 124 9.01 11.49 1.07
CA GLY A 124 10.26 11.63 1.81
C GLY A 124 11.44 10.88 1.17
N LYS A 125 12.57 10.85 1.87
CA LYS A 125 13.73 10.00 1.55
C LYS A 125 13.74 8.67 2.29
N LYS A 126 13.12 8.62 3.46
CA LYS A 126 13.09 7.43 4.32
C LYS A 126 11.66 7.04 4.61
N PHE A 127 11.36 5.78 4.34
CA PHE A 127 10.06 5.18 4.54
C PHE A 127 10.18 4.03 5.52
N TYR A 128 9.13 3.83 6.31
CA TYR A 128 8.96 2.67 7.15
C TYR A 128 7.89 1.78 6.55
N ILE A 129 8.19 0.49 6.51
CA ILE A 129 7.29 -0.55 6.03
C ILE A 129 7.22 -1.58 7.12
N PHE A 130 6.01 -1.94 7.53
CA PHE A 130 5.83 -3.14 8.35
C PHE A 130 4.68 -3.96 7.81
N SER A 131 4.65 -5.25 8.16
CA SER A 131 3.55 -6.14 7.83
C SER A 131 2.95 -6.83 9.04
N LYS A 132 1.64 -7.10 8.95
CA LYS A 132 0.90 -7.88 9.94
C LYS A 132 -0.01 -8.88 9.21
N PRO A 133 0.00 -10.17 9.59
CA PRO A 133 -0.90 -11.16 9.00
C PRO A 133 -2.36 -10.80 9.28
N LEU A 134 -3.22 -11.09 8.31
CA LEU A 134 -4.67 -11.06 8.45
C LEU A 134 -5.20 -12.49 8.40
N ASP A 135 -5.73 -12.96 9.52
CA ASP A 135 -6.46 -14.22 9.64
C ASP A 135 -7.96 -13.93 9.68
N PHE A 136 -8.72 -14.49 8.73
CA PHE A 136 -10.16 -14.20 8.56
C PHE A 136 -10.92 -15.22 7.67
N PRO A 137 -11.25 -16.45 8.13
CA PRO A 137 -10.90 -17.11 9.40
C PRO A 137 -9.53 -17.79 9.38
N PHE A 138 -9.03 -18.11 8.19
CA PHE A 138 -7.68 -18.63 7.94
C PHE A 138 -6.75 -17.49 7.48
N LYS A 139 -5.45 -17.75 7.37
CA LYS A 139 -4.49 -16.75 6.85
C LYS A 139 -4.86 -16.32 5.43
N VAL A 140 -5.27 -15.05 5.28
CA VAL A 140 -5.68 -14.45 4.01
C VAL A 140 -4.46 -13.89 3.28
N SER A 141 -3.76 -12.97 3.93
CA SER A 141 -2.59 -12.26 3.40
C SER A 141 -1.86 -11.51 4.52
N ASP A 142 -0.66 -11.01 4.22
CA ASP A 142 0.06 -10.09 5.09
C ASP A 142 -0.22 -8.66 4.62
N LEU A 143 -0.82 -7.86 5.51
CA LEU A 143 -1.15 -6.47 5.22
C LEU A 143 0.10 -5.62 5.40
N ILE A 144 0.39 -4.77 4.42
CA ILE A 144 1.61 -3.96 4.38
C ILE A 144 1.22 -2.52 4.68
N TYR A 145 1.89 -1.89 5.63
CA TYR A 145 1.67 -0.49 5.99
C TYR A 145 2.90 0.32 5.59
N LEU A 146 2.69 1.39 4.83
CA LEU A 146 3.74 2.26 4.32
C LEU A 146 3.58 3.68 4.87
N THR A 147 4.61 4.17 5.55
CA THR A 147 4.65 5.53 6.13
C THR A 147 6.00 6.20 5.86
N SER A 148 6.05 7.54 5.93
CA SER A 148 7.32 8.28 5.84
C SER A 148 7.89 8.60 7.22
N LEU A 149 9.20 8.82 7.28
CA LEU A 149 9.89 9.30 8.47
C LEU A 149 9.31 10.64 8.98
N ASP A 150 8.92 11.52 8.05
CA ASP A 150 8.46 12.87 8.35
C ASP A 150 7.05 12.90 8.97
N LYS A 151 6.24 11.87 8.71
CA LYS A 151 4.92 11.71 9.32
C LYS A 151 5.00 10.88 10.59
N LYS A 152 5.02 11.59 11.73
CA LYS A 152 5.10 10.98 13.05
C LYS A 152 3.72 10.71 13.62
N TYR A 153 3.41 9.44 13.85
CA TYR A 153 2.19 8.98 14.51
C TYR A 153 2.47 8.82 16.01
N CYS A 154 1.57 9.33 16.85
CA CYS A 154 1.70 9.22 18.29
C CYS A 154 0.45 8.58 18.89
N PHE A 155 0.63 7.38 19.44
CA PHE A 155 -0.41 6.58 20.06
C PHE A 155 -0.57 7.00 21.52
N LEU A 156 -1.75 7.52 21.85
CA LEU A 156 -2.12 8.00 23.18
C LEU A 156 -2.97 6.96 23.89
N ASP A 157 -2.45 6.46 25.01
CA ASP A 157 -3.05 5.42 25.84
C ASP A 157 -3.56 4.19 25.04
N PRO A 158 -2.73 3.61 24.14
CA PRO A 158 -3.11 2.38 23.46
C PRO A 158 -3.28 1.22 24.46
N PRO A 159 -4.17 0.25 24.18
CA PRO A 159 -4.20 -1.04 24.89
C PRO A 159 -2.81 -1.68 24.96
N GLU A 160 -2.52 -2.42 26.03
CA GLU A 160 -1.15 -2.90 26.30
C GLU A 160 -0.62 -3.81 25.17
N ASN A 161 -1.46 -4.65 24.56
CA ASN A 161 -1.09 -5.46 23.40
C ASN A 161 -0.64 -4.61 22.20
N ILE A 162 -1.36 -3.51 21.91
CA ILE A 162 -1.03 -2.56 20.84
C ILE A 162 0.25 -1.79 21.17
N LYS A 163 0.41 -1.39 22.44
CA LYS A 163 1.60 -0.71 22.95
C LYS A 163 2.86 -1.55 22.78
N GLU A 164 2.82 -2.80 23.23
CA GLU A 164 3.93 -3.75 23.11
C GLU A 164 4.28 -3.99 21.64
N GLU A 165 3.27 -4.26 20.81
CA GLU A 165 3.46 -4.50 19.38
C GLU A 165 4.14 -3.31 18.69
N ILE A 166 3.59 -2.10 18.83
CA ILE A 166 4.13 -0.90 18.18
C ILE A 166 5.53 -0.57 18.68
N THR A 167 5.78 -0.73 19.98
CA THR A 167 7.11 -0.49 20.56
C THR A 167 8.13 -1.49 20.01
N SER A 168 7.71 -2.74 19.76
CA SER A 168 8.57 -3.78 19.20
C SER A 168 9.01 -3.50 17.75
N LEU A 169 8.22 -2.73 16.97
CA LEU A 169 8.55 -2.35 15.59
C LEU A 169 9.81 -1.47 15.50
N LYS A 170 10.18 -0.78 16.60
CA LYS A 170 11.34 0.12 16.72
C LYS A 170 11.44 1.15 15.59
N GLN A 171 10.29 1.68 15.16
CA GLN A 171 10.22 2.69 14.10
C GLN A 171 10.36 4.10 14.69
N GLY A 172 11.12 4.96 14.00
CA GLY A 172 11.39 6.33 14.47
C GLY A 172 10.22 7.29 14.30
N ASN A 173 9.21 6.90 13.52
CA ASN A 173 8.02 7.71 13.22
C ASN A 173 6.76 7.24 13.96
N ILE A 174 6.84 6.19 14.79
CA ILE A 174 5.73 5.80 15.65
C ILE A 174 6.15 5.95 17.11
N LEU A 175 5.38 6.74 17.85
CA LEU A 175 5.65 7.11 19.23
C LEU A 175 4.49 6.64 20.12
N VAL A 176 4.79 6.34 21.37
CA VAL A 176 3.79 5.99 22.39
C VAL A 176 3.89 6.99 23.52
N ASN A 177 2.77 7.64 23.87
CA ASN A 177 2.60 8.59 24.97
C ASN A 177 3.48 9.86 24.98
N ASN A 178 4.57 9.92 24.20
CA ASN A 178 5.44 11.10 24.09
C ASN A 178 5.11 11.92 22.84
N CYS A 179 3.98 12.63 22.87
CA CYS A 179 3.46 13.35 21.70
C CYS A 179 3.87 14.82 21.69
N SER A 180 4.53 15.25 20.60
CA SER A 180 4.66 16.66 20.25
C SER A 180 3.34 17.19 19.68
N SER A 181 3.13 18.50 19.73
CA SER A 181 1.99 19.18 19.10
C SER A 181 1.92 18.98 17.59
N THR A 182 3.05 18.67 16.94
CA THR A 182 3.19 18.43 15.50
C THR A 182 2.92 16.99 15.07
N ASN A 183 2.77 16.05 16.01
CA ASN A 183 2.59 14.64 15.69
C ASN A 183 1.11 14.34 15.40
N ILE A 184 0.86 13.41 14.48
CA ILE A 184 -0.47 12.88 14.21
C ILE A 184 -0.92 12.05 15.40
N ARG A 185 -1.98 12.48 16.10
CA ARG A 185 -2.43 11.80 17.33
C ARG A 185 -3.42 10.69 17.02
N VAL A 186 -3.11 9.49 17.49
CA VAL A 186 -3.98 8.32 17.45
C VAL A 186 -4.43 8.03 18.87
N CYS A 187 -5.73 8.15 19.15
CA CYS A 187 -6.26 7.99 20.50
C CYS A 187 -7.24 6.85 20.58
N PHE A 188 -7.23 6.15 21.72
CA PHE A 188 -8.17 5.09 22.01
C PHE A 188 -9.26 5.64 22.94
N ASN A 189 -10.50 5.65 22.46
CA ASN A 189 -11.66 6.16 23.19
C ASN A 189 -11.55 7.64 23.63
N ARG A 190 -10.89 8.50 22.82
CA ARG A 190 -10.76 9.95 23.08
C ARG A 190 -10.79 10.75 21.78
N ASN A 191 -11.20 12.01 21.86
CA ASN A 191 -11.24 12.89 20.70
C ASN A 191 -9.84 13.39 20.32
N CYS A 192 -9.34 12.95 19.16
CA CYS A 192 -8.19 13.53 18.48
C CYS A 192 -8.28 13.31 16.96
N GLU A 193 -7.19 13.55 16.23
CA GLU A 193 -7.17 13.51 14.76
C GLU A 193 -7.55 12.14 14.20
N ILE A 194 -7.07 11.07 14.83
CA ILE A 194 -7.47 9.69 14.55
C ILE A 194 -8.01 9.08 15.85
N ASN A 195 -9.33 8.89 15.91
CA ASN A 195 -9.98 8.28 17.06
C ASN A 195 -10.29 6.81 16.77
N VAL A 196 -9.70 5.91 17.56
CA VAL A 196 -9.92 4.47 17.51
C VAL A 196 -10.99 4.12 18.55
N ASN A 197 -12.16 3.71 18.09
CA ASN A 197 -13.19 3.13 18.95
C ASN A 197 -13.05 1.60 18.91
N TYR A 198 -12.31 1.06 19.87
CA TYR A 198 -11.98 -0.36 19.90
C TYR A 198 -13.23 -1.23 20.15
N ASN A 199 -14.16 -0.76 20.99
CA ASN A 199 -15.39 -1.49 21.31
C ASN A 199 -16.39 -1.46 20.15
N GLY A 200 -16.51 -0.30 19.49
CA GLY A 200 -17.36 -0.11 18.32
C GLY A 200 -16.75 -0.64 17.03
N LYS A 201 -15.49 -1.09 17.05
CA LYS A 201 -14.78 -1.66 15.90
C LYS A 201 -14.71 -0.71 14.70
N TYR A 202 -14.44 0.57 14.97
CA TYR A 202 -14.24 1.56 13.91
C TYR A 202 -13.19 2.61 14.26
N ILE A 203 -12.65 3.24 13.22
CA ILE A 203 -11.77 4.40 13.29
C ILE A 203 -12.47 5.59 12.67
N GLU A 204 -12.40 6.72 13.35
CA GLU A 204 -12.84 8.02 12.83
C GLU A 204 -11.62 8.88 12.50
N LYS A 205 -11.45 9.19 11.22
CA LYS A 205 -10.34 9.97 10.65
C LYS A 205 -10.91 10.91 9.59
N ASN A 206 -10.57 12.19 9.62
CA ASN A 206 -11.05 13.19 8.65
C ASN A 206 -12.59 13.20 8.49
N LYS A 207 -13.34 13.05 9.59
CA LYS A 207 -14.82 12.94 9.62
C LYS A 207 -15.39 11.74 8.85
N SER A 208 -14.54 10.79 8.49
CA SER A 208 -14.92 9.53 7.87
C SER A 208 -14.73 8.39 8.85
N ARG A 209 -15.64 7.42 8.79
CA ARG A 209 -15.57 6.19 9.58
C ARG A 209 -15.14 5.02 8.70
N MET A 210 -14.26 4.18 9.24
CA MET A 210 -13.77 2.94 8.65
C MET A 210 -13.91 1.84 9.70
N TYR A 211 -14.58 0.73 9.37
CA TYR A 211 -14.83 -0.36 10.31
C TYR A 211 -13.77 -1.44 10.19
N PHE A 212 -13.37 -2.06 11.30
CA PHE A 212 -12.33 -3.09 11.33
C PHE A 212 -12.70 -4.22 12.29
N GLU A 213 -12.35 -5.46 11.96
CA GLU A 213 -12.64 -6.62 12.83
C GLU A 213 -11.38 -7.12 13.57
N THR A 214 -10.20 -6.87 12.99
CA THR A 214 -8.90 -7.30 13.55
C THR A 214 -7.95 -6.12 13.74
N ASP A 215 -6.95 -6.28 14.60
CA ASP A 215 -5.91 -5.25 14.80
C ASP A 215 -5.13 -4.94 13.51
N ALA A 216 -5.02 -5.92 12.59
CA ALA A 216 -4.43 -5.68 11.26
C ALA A 216 -5.29 -4.69 10.45
N LEU A 217 -6.61 -4.89 10.43
CA LEU A 217 -7.52 -3.95 9.77
C LEU A 217 -7.61 -2.60 10.50
N MET A 218 -7.37 -2.57 11.81
CA MET A 218 -7.24 -1.33 12.58
C MET A 218 -6.03 -0.51 12.12
N TYR A 219 -4.84 -1.11 12.08
CA TYR A 219 -3.65 -0.42 11.57
C TYR A 219 -3.83 0.04 10.13
N ALA A 220 -4.47 -0.78 9.30
CA ALA A 220 -4.78 -0.43 7.91
C ALA A 220 -5.57 0.87 7.85
N ALA A 221 -6.66 0.99 8.61
CA ALA A 221 -7.48 2.19 8.66
C ALA A 221 -6.77 3.39 9.31
N ILE A 222 -5.83 3.20 10.25
CA ILE A 222 -5.02 4.30 10.81
C ILE A 222 -4.10 4.88 9.73
N PHE A 223 -3.35 4.01 9.05
CA PHE A 223 -2.27 4.41 8.15
C PHE A 223 -2.73 4.72 6.72
N SER A 224 -3.98 4.41 6.36
CA SER A 224 -4.49 4.72 5.03
C SER A 224 -5.53 5.83 4.98
N GLU A 225 -5.70 6.40 3.79
CA GLU A 225 -6.91 7.16 3.46
C GLU A 225 -8.10 6.21 3.26
N LYS A 226 -9.31 6.75 3.40
CA LYS A 226 -10.55 5.97 3.35
C LYS A 226 -10.70 5.23 2.02
N ASP A 227 -10.44 5.89 0.90
CA ASP A 227 -10.66 5.31 -0.43
C ASP A 227 -9.70 4.13 -0.69
N ILE A 228 -8.44 4.26 -0.25
CA ILE A 228 -7.47 3.17 -0.28
C ILE A 228 -7.92 2.04 0.64
N TYR A 229 -8.34 2.36 1.87
CA TYR A 229 -8.82 1.38 2.84
C TYR A 229 -9.94 0.52 2.26
N GLU A 230 -11.04 1.15 1.85
CA GLU A 230 -12.23 0.48 1.34
C GLU A 230 -11.93 -0.35 0.09
N CYS A 231 -11.08 0.16 -0.80
CA CYS A 231 -10.66 -0.58 -1.99
C CYS A 231 -9.87 -1.84 -1.63
N GLN A 232 -8.93 -1.76 -0.69
CA GLN A 232 -8.16 -2.92 -0.24
C GLN A 232 -9.03 -3.93 0.52
N ILE A 233 -9.96 -3.47 1.36
CA ILE A 233 -10.92 -4.34 2.05
C ILE A 233 -11.71 -5.16 1.02
N LYS A 234 -12.23 -4.53 -0.02
CA LYS A 234 -12.95 -5.23 -1.09
C LYS A 234 -12.08 -6.31 -1.76
N ARG A 235 -10.83 -6.00 -2.09
CA ARG A 235 -9.87 -6.97 -2.65
C ARG A 235 -9.53 -8.11 -1.68
N LEU A 236 -9.40 -7.80 -0.40
CA LEU A 236 -9.16 -8.80 0.65
C LEU A 236 -10.35 -9.75 0.77
N MET A 237 -11.58 -9.23 0.75
CA MET A 237 -12.79 -10.05 0.84
C MET A 237 -13.01 -10.92 -0.40
N GLN A 238 -12.69 -10.43 -1.60
CA GLN A 238 -12.65 -11.27 -2.80
C GLN A 238 -11.70 -12.47 -2.61
N ARG A 239 -10.52 -12.22 -2.01
CA ARG A 239 -9.55 -13.28 -1.69
C ARG A 239 -10.05 -14.23 -0.61
N VAL A 240 -10.67 -13.73 0.47
CA VAL A 240 -11.32 -14.56 1.50
C VAL A 240 -12.30 -15.52 0.86
N GLY A 241 -13.17 -15.01 -0.03
CA GLY A 241 -14.14 -15.86 -0.71
C GLY A 241 -13.46 -16.96 -1.54
N ASN A 242 -12.47 -16.61 -2.36
CA ASN A 242 -11.80 -17.60 -3.21
C ASN A 242 -10.97 -18.61 -2.41
N LEU A 243 -10.36 -18.21 -1.30
CA LEU A 243 -9.73 -19.15 -0.36
C LEU A 243 -10.77 -20.09 0.26
N GLY A 244 -11.96 -19.59 0.61
CA GLY A 244 -13.06 -20.41 1.10
C GLY A 244 -13.44 -21.54 0.13
N LEU A 245 -13.46 -21.28 -1.18
CA LEU A 245 -13.71 -22.32 -2.20
C LEU A 245 -12.61 -23.39 -2.21
N LEU A 246 -11.33 -22.99 -2.08
CA LEU A 246 -10.23 -23.95 -2.00
C LEU A 246 -10.35 -24.85 -0.76
N TYR A 247 -10.85 -24.31 0.36
CA TYR A 247 -11.09 -25.11 1.56
C TYR A 247 -12.30 -26.04 1.44
N ILE A 248 -13.33 -25.67 0.65
CA ILE A 248 -14.42 -26.61 0.29
C ILE A 248 -13.86 -27.77 -0.54
N ASP A 249 -13.03 -27.50 -1.54
CA ASP A 249 -12.39 -28.54 -2.35
C ASP A 249 -11.52 -29.45 -1.48
N LYS A 250 -10.76 -28.86 -0.54
CA LYS A 250 -9.96 -29.61 0.44
C LYS A 250 -10.85 -30.48 1.32
N ALA A 251 -11.97 -29.97 1.83
CA ALA A 251 -12.90 -30.73 2.65
C ALA A 251 -13.44 -31.95 1.89
N GLY A 252 -13.79 -31.77 0.60
CA GLY A 252 -14.21 -32.86 -0.29
C GLY A 252 -13.15 -33.93 -0.53
N LEU A 253 -11.85 -33.59 -0.49
CA LEU A 253 -10.75 -34.56 -0.60
C LEU A 253 -10.49 -35.30 0.72
N VAL A 254 -10.67 -34.62 1.86
CA VAL A 254 -10.44 -35.20 3.20
C VAL A 254 -11.59 -36.13 3.58
N SER A 255 -12.83 -35.81 3.18
CA SER A 255 -14.01 -36.65 3.42
C SER A 255 -13.95 -38.01 2.72
N GLN A 256 -13.20 -38.13 1.62
CA GLN A 256 -12.93 -39.43 0.96
C GLN A 256 -12.10 -40.38 1.83
N LYS A 257 -11.48 -39.89 2.91
CA LYS A 257 -10.73 -40.67 3.90
C LYS A 257 -11.52 -40.82 5.21
N ASP A 258 -12.84 -40.82 5.14
CA ASP A 258 -13.77 -40.90 6.28
C ASP A 258 -13.55 -39.79 7.34
N CYS A 259 -13.05 -38.63 6.90
CA CYS A 259 -12.67 -37.52 7.77
C CYS A 259 -13.48 -36.28 7.36
N ASN A 260 -14.55 -35.96 8.07
CA ASN A 260 -15.47 -34.88 7.69
C ASN A 260 -15.26 -33.61 8.54
N SER A 261 -15.13 -32.45 7.88
CA SER A 261 -15.01 -31.15 8.55
C SER A 261 -16.37 -30.52 8.89
N ASN A 262 -17.44 -30.85 8.14
CA ASN A 262 -18.76 -30.22 8.21
C ASN A 262 -18.72 -28.68 8.08
N LEU A 263 -17.83 -28.14 7.25
CA LEU A 263 -17.64 -26.69 7.05
C LEU A 263 -18.06 -26.20 5.66
N GLU A 264 -18.49 -27.11 4.77
CA GLU A 264 -18.73 -26.79 3.36
C GLU A 264 -19.84 -25.75 3.19
N SER A 265 -20.90 -25.82 4.01
CA SER A 265 -22.04 -24.90 3.94
C SER A 265 -21.65 -23.49 4.39
N GLU A 266 -20.91 -23.40 5.49
CA GLU A 266 -20.46 -22.15 6.09
C GLU A 266 -19.41 -21.47 5.21
N LEU A 267 -18.46 -22.23 4.64
CA LEU A 267 -17.47 -21.72 3.69
C LEU A 267 -18.12 -21.22 2.38
N SER A 268 -19.17 -21.89 1.92
CA SER A 268 -19.96 -21.43 0.76
C SER A 268 -20.69 -20.13 1.07
N THR A 269 -21.27 -20.01 2.27
CA THR A 269 -21.90 -18.78 2.76
C THR A 269 -20.88 -17.64 2.88
N LEU A 270 -19.69 -17.93 3.41
CA LEU A 270 -18.58 -16.98 3.51
C LEU A 270 -18.16 -16.47 2.13
N ASN A 271 -18.05 -17.36 1.12
CA ASN A 271 -17.76 -16.97 -0.25
C ASN A 271 -18.74 -15.93 -0.78
N ASN A 272 -20.03 -16.18 -0.59
CA ASN A 272 -21.10 -15.32 -1.08
C ASN A 272 -21.11 -13.97 -0.37
N LEU A 273 -20.95 -13.93 0.96
CA LEU A 273 -20.90 -12.68 1.71
C LEU A 273 -19.64 -11.86 1.35
N ALA A 274 -18.48 -12.50 1.29
CA ALA A 274 -17.21 -11.83 1.04
C ALA A 274 -17.13 -11.26 -0.39
N LYS A 275 -17.61 -11.98 -1.42
CA LYS A 275 -17.67 -11.47 -2.81
C LYS A 275 -18.60 -10.28 -2.98
N ASN A 276 -19.66 -10.20 -2.18
CA ASN A 276 -20.66 -9.15 -2.28
C ASN A 276 -20.38 -7.95 -1.36
N LEU A 277 -19.26 -7.96 -0.62
CA LEU A 277 -18.90 -6.85 0.25
C LEU A 277 -18.58 -5.60 -0.58
N LYS A 278 -19.28 -4.50 -0.26
CA LYS A 278 -19.10 -3.20 -0.90
C LYS A 278 -18.23 -2.26 -0.08
N THR A 279 -18.37 -2.31 1.25
CA THR A 279 -17.71 -1.40 2.19
C THR A 279 -17.40 -2.10 3.51
N SER A 280 -16.46 -1.54 4.27
CA SER A 280 -16.06 -2.02 5.60
C SER A 280 -17.21 -2.13 6.60
N ASN A 281 -18.27 -1.32 6.46
CA ASN A 281 -19.47 -1.39 7.31
C ASN A 281 -20.12 -2.78 7.36
N ASN A 282 -19.92 -3.61 6.33
CA ASN A 282 -20.49 -4.95 6.26
C ASN A 282 -19.59 -6.02 6.89
N LEU A 283 -18.39 -5.67 7.38
CA LEU A 283 -17.45 -6.63 7.95
C LEU A 283 -18.00 -7.34 9.18
N ASN A 284 -18.77 -6.64 10.02
CA ASN A 284 -19.37 -7.22 11.23
C ASN A 284 -20.28 -8.43 10.93
N SER A 285 -21.07 -8.37 9.85
CA SER A 285 -21.90 -9.51 9.43
C SER A 285 -21.07 -10.71 8.99
N ILE A 286 -19.87 -10.46 8.46
CA ILE A 286 -18.94 -11.50 8.03
C ILE A 286 -18.15 -12.03 9.23
N SER A 287 -17.78 -11.19 10.19
CA SER A 287 -16.98 -11.61 11.35
C SER A 287 -17.69 -12.63 12.21
N PHE A 288 -19.00 -12.50 12.44
CA PHE A 288 -19.77 -13.55 13.16
C PHE A 288 -19.69 -14.92 12.48
N LEU A 289 -19.76 -14.97 11.15
CA LEU A 289 -19.63 -16.23 10.40
C LEU A 289 -18.18 -16.76 10.45
N VAL A 290 -17.21 -15.85 10.38
CA VAL A 290 -15.77 -16.18 10.49
C VAL A 290 -15.45 -16.78 11.86
N GLU A 291 -16.01 -16.24 12.94
CA GLU A 291 -15.86 -16.77 14.29
C GLU A 291 -16.47 -18.17 14.42
N ASP A 292 -17.70 -18.38 13.95
CA ASP A 292 -18.37 -19.69 13.94
C ASP A 292 -17.58 -20.74 13.13
N ILE A 293 -17.10 -20.38 11.94
CA ILE A 293 -16.24 -21.25 11.11
C ILE A 293 -14.96 -21.64 11.86
N ASN A 294 -14.32 -20.67 12.52
CA ASN A 294 -13.07 -20.92 13.23
C ASN A 294 -13.29 -21.80 14.46
N GLU A 295 -14.36 -21.59 15.23
CA GLU A 295 -14.74 -22.44 16.36
C GLU A 295 -14.99 -23.88 15.90
N LYS A 296 -15.81 -24.08 14.86
CA LYS A 296 -16.08 -25.39 14.27
C LYS A 296 -14.81 -26.07 13.76
N ASN A 297 -13.93 -25.35 13.05
CA ASN A 297 -12.66 -25.91 12.58
C ASN A 297 -11.76 -26.35 13.75
N ASN A 298 -11.71 -25.60 14.84
CA ASN A 298 -10.89 -25.94 16.01
C ASN A 298 -11.41 -27.17 16.77
N LEU A 299 -12.73 -27.37 16.79
CA LEU A 299 -13.40 -28.52 17.41
C LEU A 299 -13.47 -29.75 16.49
N ALA A 300 -13.31 -29.57 15.18
CA ALA A 300 -13.34 -30.66 14.22
C ALA A 300 -12.16 -31.62 14.44
N GLU A 301 -12.45 -32.92 14.37
CA GLU A 301 -11.42 -33.97 14.29
C GLU A 301 -10.55 -33.77 13.03
N CYS A 302 -11.18 -33.32 11.95
CA CYS A 302 -10.60 -33.12 10.64
C CYS A 302 -10.45 -31.63 10.34
N ARG A 303 -9.43 -31.00 10.93
CA ARG A 303 -9.15 -29.58 10.72
C ARG A 303 -8.75 -29.30 9.26
N LEU A 304 -9.29 -28.23 8.70
CA LEU A 304 -8.95 -27.76 7.36
C LEU A 304 -7.72 -26.85 7.35
N TRP A 305 -7.44 -26.16 8.46
CA TRP A 305 -6.20 -25.39 8.70
C TRP A 305 -5.81 -25.45 10.17
#